data_AF-A0A402D385-F1
#
_entry.id   AF-A0A402D385-F1
#
_cell.length_a   1.000
_cell.length_b   1.000
_cell.length_c   1.000
_cell.angle_alpha   90.00
_cell.angle_beta   90.00
_cell.angle_gamma   90.00
#
_symmetry.space_group_name_H-M   'P 1'
#
loop_
_entity.id
_entity.type
_entity.pdbx_description
1 polymer ?
#
loop_
_entity_poly.entity_id
_entity_poly.type
_entity_poly.pdbx_seq_one_letter_code
_entity_poly.pdbx_strand_id
1 'polypeptide(L)'
;MERKLHQEPVYDIEALRTQADSWKARSATRAIVEWSTGTGPTIFVFPEGERRFGVKWTAAVEAANYNELYADYIEQKLLPVVLEAVRARGLEAIARCVDLQPLQVQRQRRRQIERAQNAVAHH
;
A
#
# COMPACT_ATOMS: atom_id res chain seq x y z
N MET A 1 -19.09 6.62 -13.76
CA MET A 1 -18.60 5.24 -13.98
C MET A 1 -17.59 4.93 -12.90
N GLU A 2 -17.90 4.00 -11.99
CA GLU A 2 -16.93 3.52 -10.99
C GLU A 2 -15.81 2.79 -11.72
N ARG A 3 -14.59 3.35 -11.68
CA ARG A 3 -13.41 2.66 -12.19
C ARG A 3 -13.09 1.52 -11.22
N LYS A 4 -13.43 0.29 -11.61
CA LYS A 4 -13.08 -0.93 -10.86
C LYS A 4 -11.66 -1.38 -11.24
N LEU A 5 -10.93 -1.92 -10.26
CA LEU A 5 -9.65 -2.57 -10.54
C LEU A 5 -9.88 -3.75 -11.47
N HIS A 6 -9.01 -3.90 -12.48
CA HIS A 6 -9.07 -5.05 -13.38
C HIS A 6 -8.81 -6.37 -12.66
N GLN A 7 -8.02 -6.36 -11.57
CA GLN A 7 -7.79 -7.51 -10.71
C GLN A 7 -7.40 -7.03 -9.30
N GLU A 8 -8.15 -7.44 -8.28
CA GLU A 8 -7.70 -7.26 -6.89
C GLU A 8 -6.58 -8.28 -6.61
N PRO A 9 -5.40 -7.85 -6.14
CA PRO A 9 -4.31 -8.77 -5.87
C PRO A 9 -4.68 -9.68 -4.68
N VAL A 10 -4.28 -10.94 -4.72
CA VAL A 10 -4.48 -11.87 -3.61
C VAL A 10 -3.35 -11.68 -2.59
N TYR A 11 -3.71 -11.44 -1.34
CA TYR A 11 -2.77 -11.25 -0.25
C TYR A 11 -2.83 -12.43 0.71
N ASP A 12 -1.69 -13.12 0.87
CA ASP A 12 -1.55 -14.16 1.87
C ASP A 12 -1.28 -13.55 3.26
N ILE A 13 -2.37 -13.17 3.92
CA ILE A 13 -2.34 -12.56 5.26
C ILE A 13 -1.95 -13.58 6.34
N GLU A 14 -2.21 -14.87 6.15
CA GLU A 14 -1.79 -15.92 7.08
C GLU A 14 -0.27 -16.14 7.04
N ALA A 15 0.31 -16.11 5.84
CA ALA A 15 1.77 -16.12 5.72
C ALA A 15 2.40 -14.88 6.40
N LEU A 16 1.79 -13.70 6.25
CA LEU A 16 2.25 -12.50 6.97
C LEU A 16 2.17 -12.68 8.49
N ARG A 17 1.07 -13.22 9.01
CA ARG A 17 0.91 -13.50 10.45
C ARG A 17 2.01 -14.44 10.96
N THR A 18 2.27 -15.51 10.23
CA THR A 18 3.33 -16.48 10.55
C THR A 18 4.71 -15.80 10.56
N GLN A 19 4.98 -14.92 9.60
CA GLN A 19 6.23 -14.17 9.55
C GLN A 19 6.35 -13.18 10.72
N ALA A 20 5.28 -12.46 11.06
CA ALA A 20 5.24 -11.56 12.20
C ALA A 20 5.49 -12.29 13.53
N ASP A 21 4.93 -13.48 13.72
CA ASP A 21 5.22 -14.35 14.88
C ASP A 21 6.71 -14.70 14.94
N SER A 22 7.32 -15.02 13.77
CA SER A 22 8.75 -15.33 13.70
C SER A 22 9.64 -14.12 14.02
N TRP A 23 9.24 -12.92 13.61
CA TRP A 23 9.96 -11.68 13.93
C TRP A 23 9.83 -11.36 15.42
N LYS A 24 8.63 -11.57 15.99
CA LYS A 24 8.39 -11.39 17.42
C LYS A 24 9.22 -12.34 18.28
N ALA A 25 9.32 -13.61 17.87
CA ALA A 25 10.18 -14.60 18.53
C ALA A 25 11.67 -14.21 18.51
N ARG A 26 12.07 -13.36 17.55
CA ARG A 26 13.41 -12.79 17.43
C ARG A 26 13.55 -11.41 18.08
N SER A 27 12.60 -11.05 18.95
CA SER A 27 12.58 -9.80 19.70
C SER A 27 12.34 -8.54 18.85
N ALA A 28 11.78 -8.66 17.65
CA ALA A 28 11.28 -7.49 16.93
C ALA A 28 10.15 -6.84 17.73
N THR A 29 10.18 -5.51 17.82
CA THR A 29 9.14 -4.70 18.46
C THR A 29 8.27 -3.98 17.44
N ARG A 30 8.81 -3.79 16.23
CA ARG A 30 8.21 -2.99 15.16
C ARG A 30 8.41 -3.64 13.80
N ALA A 31 7.43 -3.48 12.92
CA ALA A 31 7.54 -3.74 11.49
C ALA A 31 7.25 -2.48 10.66
N ILE A 32 7.95 -2.38 9.54
CA ILE A 32 7.78 -1.35 8.54
C ILE A 32 6.96 -1.93 7.39
N VAL A 33 5.93 -1.21 7.00
CA VAL A 33 5.06 -1.50 5.85
C VAL A 33 5.35 -0.45 4.79
N GLU A 34 6.09 -0.83 3.76
CA GLU A 34 6.31 0.00 2.59
C GLU A 34 5.30 -0.32 1.51
N TRP A 35 4.85 0.70 0.80
CA TRP A 35 4.07 0.50 -0.40
C TRP A 35 4.45 1.48 -1.51
N SER A 36 4.26 1.04 -2.74
CA SER A 36 4.63 1.76 -3.96
C SER A 36 3.66 1.43 -5.07
N THR A 37 3.42 2.38 -5.96
CA THR A 37 2.74 2.20 -7.25
C THR A 37 3.62 2.58 -8.44
N GLY A 38 4.76 3.27 -8.22
CA GLY A 38 5.60 3.82 -9.28
C GLY A 38 6.35 2.79 -10.14
N THR A 39 6.68 1.62 -9.59
CA THR A 39 7.23 0.47 -10.35
C THR A 39 6.23 -0.69 -10.46
N GLY A 40 4.99 -0.43 -10.00
CA GLY A 40 3.90 -1.37 -9.86
C GLY A 40 3.38 -1.46 -8.42
N PRO A 41 2.09 -1.78 -8.22
CA PRO A 41 1.47 -1.91 -6.90
C PRO A 41 2.17 -2.99 -6.09
N THR A 42 2.98 -2.51 -5.16
CA THR A 42 3.85 -3.31 -4.32
C THR A 42 3.57 -2.96 -2.87
N ILE A 43 3.50 -3.98 -2.03
CA ILE A 43 3.58 -3.82 -0.57
C ILE A 43 4.69 -4.71 -0.04
N PHE A 44 5.49 -4.18 0.87
CA PHE A 44 6.64 -4.86 1.44
C PHE A 44 6.65 -4.66 2.94
N VAL A 45 6.59 -5.74 3.70
CA VAL A 45 6.50 -5.71 5.16
C VAL A 45 7.70 -6.42 5.74
N PHE A 46 8.43 -5.77 6.65
CA PHE A 46 9.64 -6.32 7.26
C PHE A 46 9.84 -5.80 8.68
N PRO A 47 10.53 -6.54 9.56
CA PRO A 47 10.88 -6.05 10.89
C PRO A 47 11.88 -4.90 10.79
N GLU A 48 11.74 -3.89 11.66
CA GLU A 48 12.64 -2.74 11.67
C GLU A 48 14.10 -3.20 11.86
N GLY A 49 15.01 -2.70 11.01
CA GLY A 49 16.42 -3.08 11.02
C GLY A 49 16.77 -4.38 10.29
N GLU A 50 15.81 -5.26 9.97
CA GLU A 50 16.09 -6.53 9.30
C GLU A 50 15.28 -6.76 8.01
N ARG A 51 15.46 -5.85 7.05
CA ARG A 51 14.79 -5.84 5.74
C ARG A 51 14.83 -7.18 5.00
N ARG A 52 15.90 -7.97 5.17
CA ARG A 52 16.07 -9.28 4.52
C ARG A 52 15.02 -10.34 4.89
N PHE A 53 14.31 -10.16 6.00
CA PHE A 53 13.24 -11.07 6.43
C PHE A 53 11.85 -10.61 5.98
N GLY A 54 11.79 -9.64 5.08
CA GLY A 54 10.54 -9.07 4.63
C GLY A 54 9.74 -9.94 3.66
N VAL A 55 8.42 -9.72 3.66
CA VAL A 55 7.48 -10.30 2.71
C VAL A 55 7.08 -9.25 1.70
N LYS A 56 7.31 -9.53 0.41
CA LYS A 56 6.98 -8.64 -0.71
C LYS A 56 5.83 -9.21 -1.52
N TRP A 57 4.80 -8.41 -1.71
CA TRP A 57 3.72 -8.70 -2.64
C TRP A 57 3.75 -7.66 -3.75
N THR A 58 3.78 -8.14 -4.98
CA THR A 58 3.66 -7.31 -6.19
C THR A 58 2.46 -7.84 -6.96
N ALA A 59 1.51 -6.99 -7.31
CA ALA A 59 0.42 -7.44 -8.15
C ALA A 59 0.89 -7.69 -9.59
N ALA A 60 0.40 -8.76 -10.21
CA ALA A 60 0.64 -9.04 -11.62
C ALA A 60 -0.26 -8.14 -12.47
N VAL A 61 0.17 -6.89 -12.65
CA VAL A 61 -0.54 -5.89 -13.45
C VAL A 61 0.40 -5.36 -14.53
N GLU A 62 -0.13 -5.17 -15.74
CA GLU A 62 0.64 -4.60 -16.84
C GLU A 62 1.10 -3.18 -16.50
N ALA A 63 2.32 -2.82 -16.93
CA ALA A 63 2.97 -1.55 -16.56
C ALA A 63 2.18 -0.29 -16.96
N ALA A 64 1.27 -0.40 -17.92
CA ALA A 64 0.40 0.69 -18.36
C ALA A 64 -0.77 0.98 -17.38
N ASN A 65 -1.02 0.11 -16.39
CA ASN A 65 -2.19 0.20 -15.50
C ASN A 65 -1.86 0.70 -14.08
N TYR A 66 -0.65 1.20 -13.86
CA TYR A 66 -0.24 1.83 -12.59
C TYR A 66 -0.91 3.21 -12.45
N ASN A 67 -2.12 3.23 -11.90
CA ASN A 67 -2.91 4.43 -11.75
C ASN A 67 -3.30 4.68 -10.28
N GLU A 68 -3.86 5.85 -10.03
CA GLU A 68 -4.34 6.29 -8.70
C GLU A 68 -5.29 5.28 -8.03
N LEU A 69 -5.99 4.44 -8.80
CA LEU A 69 -6.91 3.43 -8.23
C LEU A 69 -6.15 2.37 -7.44
N TYR A 70 -4.96 1.98 -7.89
CA TYR A 70 -4.13 1.05 -7.12
C TYR A 70 -3.54 1.70 -5.89
N ALA A 71 -3.21 3.00 -5.94
CA ALA A 71 -2.77 3.74 -4.76
C ALA A 71 -3.92 3.84 -3.73
N ASP A 72 -5.12 4.18 -4.17
CA ASP A 72 -6.31 4.26 -3.32
C ASP A 72 -6.68 2.88 -2.76
N TYR A 73 -6.60 1.82 -3.56
CA TYR A 73 -6.80 0.45 -3.08
C TYR A 73 -5.79 0.07 -2.01
N ILE A 74 -4.50 0.33 -2.24
CA ILE A 74 -3.46 0.01 -1.28
C ILE A 74 -3.73 0.79 0.01
N GLU A 75 -3.92 2.11 -0.06
CA GLU A 75 -4.09 2.94 1.14
C GLU A 75 -5.39 2.66 1.91
N GLN A 76 -6.51 2.48 1.19
CA GLN A 76 -7.85 2.46 1.81
C GLN A 76 -8.33 1.05 2.12
N LYS A 77 -7.92 0.04 1.35
CA LYS A 77 -8.33 -1.36 1.59
C LYS A 77 -7.21 -2.20 2.17
N LEU A 78 -6.06 -2.26 1.50
CA LEU A 78 -5.03 -3.23 1.85
C LEU A 78 -4.21 -2.85 3.09
N LEU A 79 -3.76 -1.61 3.15
CA LEU A 79 -2.86 -1.12 4.19
C LEU A 79 -3.47 -1.25 5.58
N PRO A 80 -4.77 -0.94 5.82
CA PRO A 80 -5.42 -1.20 7.10
C PRO A 80 -5.37 -2.67 7.51
N VAL A 81 -5.68 -3.59 6.58
CA VAL A 81 -5.67 -5.05 6.83
C VAL A 81 -4.27 -5.53 7.20
N VAL A 82 -3.24 -5.06 6.49
CA VAL A 82 -1.84 -5.43 6.73
C VAL A 82 -1.35 -4.88 8.07
N LEU A 83 -1.66 -3.61 8.37
CA LEU A 83 -1.32 -3.00 9.65
C LEU A 83 -1.99 -3.72 10.82
N GLU A 84 -3.26 -4.08 10.68
CA GLU A 84 -3.99 -4.86 11.68
C GLU A 84 -3.37 -6.25 11.87
N ALA A 85 -3.06 -6.96 10.78
CA ALA A 85 -2.47 -8.29 10.84
C ALA A 85 -1.13 -8.31 11.59
N VAL A 86 -0.29 -7.29 11.39
CA VAL A 86 0.98 -7.12 12.12
C VAL A 86 0.74 -6.75 13.58
N ARG A 87 -0.14 -5.77 13.85
CA ARG A 87 -0.43 -5.29 15.21
C ARG A 87 -1.07 -6.36 16.09
N ALA A 88 -1.91 -7.21 15.52
CA ALA A 88 -2.51 -8.36 16.20
C ALA A 88 -1.46 -9.34 16.74
N ARG A 89 -0.22 -9.32 16.22
CA ARG A 89 0.91 -10.14 16.71
C ARG A 89 1.82 -9.40 17.71
N GLY A 90 1.39 -8.25 18.20
CA GLY A 90 2.11 -7.49 19.22
C GLY A 90 3.35 -6.76 18.71
N LEU A 91 3.34 -6.40 17.42
CA LEU A 91 4.33 -5.53 16.79
C LEU A 91 3.72 -4.14 16.54
N GLU A 92 4.49 -3.08 16.77
CA GLU A 92 4.16 -1.77 16.22
C GLU A 92 4.25 -1.84 14.69
N ALA A 93 3.31 -1.21 13.97
CA ALA A 93 3.31 -1.21 12.50
C ALA A 93 3.30 0.22 11.97
N ILE A 94 4.37 0.57 11.24
CA ILE A 94 4.56 1.89 10.63
C ILE A 94 4.45 1.77 9.11
N ALA A 95 3.50 2.50 8.53
CA ALA A 95 3.33 2.56 7.08
C ALA A 95 4.13 3.71 6.45
N ARG A 96 4.74 3.48 5.29
CA ARG A 96 5.33 4.52 4.46
C ARG A 96 5.13 4.27 2.97
N CYS A 97 4.81 5.34 2.23
CA CYS A 97 4.82 5.35 0.78
C CYS A 97 6.27 5.56 0.31
N VAL A 98 6.76 4.72 -0.60
CA VAL A 98 8.13 4.81 -1.15
C VAL A 98 8.17 5.22 -2.62
N ASP A 99 7.06 5.72 -3.16
CA ASP A 99 7.01 6.25 -4.52
C ASP A 99 7.89 7.49 -4.72
N LEU A 100 8.71 7.44 -5.78
CA LEU A 100 9.64 8.51 -6.17
C LEU A 100 8.94 9.73 -6.80
N GLN A 101 7.75 9.54 -7.39
CA GLN A 101 6.86 10.64 -7.72
C GLN A 101 5.97 10.89 -6.51
N PRO A 102 5.89 12.12 -5.96
CA PRO A 102 5.01 12.35 -4.84
C PRO A 102 3.59 12.11 -5.36
N LEU A 103 2.95 11.02 -4.93
CA LEU A 103 1.51 10.79 -5.08
C LEU A 103 0.70 12.02 -4.67
N GLN A 104 1.25 12.83 -3.77
CA GLN A 104 0.74 14.16 -3.42
C GLN A 104 0.63 15.12 -4.61
N VAL A 105 1.58 15.14 -5.54
CA VAL A 105 1.56 15.97 -6.76
C VAL A 105 0.48 15.49 -7.73
N GLN A 106 0.34 14.17 -7.92
CA GLN A 106 -0.72 13.60 -8.76
C GLN A 106 -2.11 13.89 -8.17
N ARG A 107 -2.28 13.65 -6.86
CA ARG A 107 -3.51 13.97 -6.11
C ARG A 107 -3.84 15.46 -6.06
N GLN A 108 -2.83 16.34 -6.00
CA GLN A 108 -3.04 17.80 -6.07
C GLN A 108 -3.52 18.22 -7.47
N ARG A 109 -2.90 17.71 -8.53
CA ARG A 109 -3.33 17.99 -9.91
C ARG A 109 -4.77 17.55 -10.15
N ARG A 110 -5.17 16.39 -9.65
CA ARG A 110 -6.56 15.91 -9.80
C ARG A 110 -7.55 16.74 -9.01
N ARG A 111 -7.26 17.12 -7.76
CA ARG A 111 -8.11 18.05 -7.00
C ARG A 111 -8.28 19.40 -7.71
N GLN A 112 -7.23 19.87 -8.40
CA GLN A 112 -7.32 21.08 -9.22
C GLN A 112 -8.21 20.88 -10.46
N ILE A 113 -8.10 19.72 -11.14
CA ILE A 113 -8.93 19.38 -12.30
C ILE A 113 -10.40 19.17 -11.90
N GLU A 114 -10.68 18.43 -10.83
CA GLU A 114 -12.05 18.21 -10.34
C GLU A 114 -12.72 19.52 -9.87
N ARG A 115 -11.96 20.41 -9.22
CA ARG A 115 -12.44 21.76 -8.89
C ARG A 115 -12.73 22.57 -10.15
N ALA A 116 -11.86 22.51 -11.16
CA ALA A 116 -12.08 23.19 -12.43
C ALA A 116 -13.31 22.64 -13.19
N GLN A 117 -13.51 21.32 -13.19
CA GLN A 117 -14.67 20.68 -13.82
C GLN A 117 -15.98 21.01 -13.09
N ASN A 118 -15.99 20.99 -11.75
CA ASN A 118 -17.17 21.36 -10.98
C ASN A 118 -17.48 22.87 -11.06
N ALA A 119 -16.46 23.73 -11.22
CA ALA A 119 -16.68 25.16 -11.42
C ALA A 119 -17.29 25.48 -12.80
N VAL A 120 -17.00 24.68 -13.82
CA VAL A 120 -17.59 24.82 -15.17
C VAL A 120 -19.02 24.24 -15.24
N ALA A 121 -19.35 23.23 -14.44
CA ALA A 121 -20.68 22.61 -14.42
C ALA A 121 -21.77 23.43 -13.69
N HIS A 122 -21.37 24.46 -12.93
CA HIS A 122 -22.27 25.35 -12.18
C HIS A 122 -22.41 26.76 -12.79
N HIS A 123 -21.96 26.93 -14.04
CA HIS A 123 -22.21 28.12 -14.88
C HIS A 123 -23.07 27.74 -16.08
#